data_AF-X0WPH1-F1
#
_entry.id   AF-X0WPH1-F1
#
_cell.length_a   1.000
_cell.length_b   1.000
_cell.length_c   1.000
_cell.angle_alpha   90.00
_cell.angle_beta   90.00
_cell.angle_gamma   90.00
#
_symmetry.space_group_name_H-M   'P 1'
#
loop_
_entity.id
_entity.type
_entity.pdbx_description
1 polymer ?
#
loop_
_entity_poly.entity_id
_entity_poly.type
_entity_poly.pdbx_seq_one_letter_code
_entity_poly.pdbx_strand_id
1 'polypeptide(L)' 'MIESKARDFMNEMIGKAVNVVLRNGVAYHGKLKAFDIHTNIVLEDCEEVNRGKRRKLNVVFIVGRNLEICLLDE' A
#
# COMPACT_ATOMS: atom_id res chain seq x y z
N MET A 1 16.17 16.10 -4.78
CA MET A 1 16.87 14.88 -4.32
C MET A 1 16.08 14.03 -3.30
N ILE A 2 14.91 14.47 -2.79
CA ILE A 2 14.08 13.66 -1.86
C ILE A 2 13.05 12.81 -2.61
N GLU A 3 12.40 13.34 -3.64
CA GLU A 3 11.41 12.59 -4.46
C GLU A 3 12.01 11.35 -5.14
N SER A 4 13.28 11.40 -5.57
CA SER A 4 13.94 10.26 -6.19
C SER A 4 14.07 9.10 -5.22
N LYS A 5 14.47 9.35 -3.97
CA LYS A 5 14.66 8.31 -2.96
C LYS A 5 13.37 7.58 -2.61
N ALA A 6 12.25 8.30 -2.46
CA ALA A 6 10.96 7.68 -2.15
C ALA A 6 10.47 6.79 -3.30
N ARG A 7 10.64 7.25 -4.55
CA ARG A 7 10.26 6.48 -5.73
C ARG A 7 11.15 5.24 -5.92
N ASP A 8 12.46 5.39 -5.72
CA ASP A 8 13.41 4.28 -5.84
C ASP A 8 13.13 3.21 -4.77
N PHE A 9 12.81 3.63 -3.55
CA PHE A 9 12.35 2.74 -2.49
C PHE A 9 11.03 2.02 -2.83
N MET A 10 10.02 2.73 -3.36
CA MET A 10 8.77 2.09 -3.81
C MET A 10 9.01 1.07 -4.93
N ASN A 11 9.99 1.31 -5.81
CA ASN A 11 10.40 0.33 -6.82
C ASN A 11 10.99 -0.94 -6.18
N GLU A 12 11.81 -0.81 -5.13
CA GLU A 12 12.36 -1.96 -4.38
C GLU A 12 11.28 -2.79 -3.67
N MET A 13 10.10 -2.20 -3.43
CA MET A 13 8.97 -2.86 -2.77
C MET A 13 8.03 -3.57 -3.73
N ILE A 14 8.18 -3.39 -5.05
CA ILE A 14 7.38 -4.14 -6.01
C ILE A 14 7.58 -5.65 -5.78
N GLY A 15 6.47 -6.34 -5.60
CA GLY A 15 6.44 -7.78 -5.31
C GLY A 15 6.65 -8.15 -3.84
N LYS A 16 6.84 -7.19 -2.93
CA LYS A 16 6.94 -7.43 -1.49
C LYS A 16 5.60 -7.21 -0.79
N ALA A 17 5.46 -7.81 0.39
CA ALA A 17 4.31 -7.58 1.27
C ALA A 17 4.42 -6.20 1.93
N VAL A 18 3.31 -5.49 1.99
CA VAL A 18 3.20 -4.11 2.44
C VAL A 18 1.95 -3.93 3.29
N ASN A 19 2.02 -3.01 4.25
CA ASN A 19 0.96 -2.67 5.18
C ASN A 19 0.60 -1.20 5.00
N VAL A 20 -0.57 -0.92 4.44
CA VAL A 20 -1.01 0.43 4.09
C VAL A 20 -2.14 0.86 5.02
N VAL A 21 -2.00 2.00 5.68
CA VAL A 21 -3.03 2.60 6.52
C VAL A 21 -3.57 3.84 5.83
N LEU A 22 -4.90 3.86 5.65
CA LEU A 22 -5.62 5.00 5.12
C LEU A 22 -5.97 5.99 6.23
N ARG A 23 -6.25 7.24 5.84
CA ARG A 23 -6.64 8.34 6.75
C ARG A 23 -7.84 8.05 7.67
N ASN A 24 -8.69 7.11 7.28
CA ASN A 24 -9.86 6.71 8.05
C ASN A 24 -9.57 5.56 9.05
N GLY A 25 -8.30 5.16 9.18
CA GLY A 25 -7.85 4.07 10.06
C GLY A 25 -8.08 2.67 9.50
N VAL A 26 -8.55 2.52 8.26
CA VAL A 26 -8.60 1.21 7.58
C VAL A 26 -7.19 0.83 7.13
N ALA A 27 -6.78 -0.39 7.42
CA ALA A 27 -5.51 -0.93 6.98
C ALA A 27 -5.70 -1.98 5.88
N TYR A 28 -4.72 -2.08 4.99
CA TYR A 28 -4.63 -3.07 3.92
C TYR A 28 -3.27 -3.75 4.01
N HIS A 29 -3.27 -5.07 4.16
CA HIS A 29 -2.08 -5.91 4.09
C HIS A 29 -2.08 -6.59 2.72
N GLY A 30 -1.05 -6.44 1.91
CA GLY A 30 -1.03 -7.05 0.58
C GLY A 30 0.30 -6.93 -0.11
N LYS A 31 0.42 -7.49 -1.31
CA LYS A 31 1.64 -7.43 -2.12
C LYS A 31 1.61 -6.22 -3.04
N LEU A 32 2.60 -5.33 -2.95
CA LEU A 32 2.66 -4.16 -3.83
C LEU A 32 2.92 -4.60 -5.27
N LYS A 33 1.97 -4.33 -6.16
CA LYS A 33 2.04 -4.73 -7.58
C LYS A 33 2.53 -3.60 -8.47
N ALA A 34 2.03 -2.40 -8.24
CA ALA A 34 2.35 -1.22 -9.04
C ALA A 34 2.09 0.05 -8.24
N PHE A 35 2.75 1.14 -8.63
CA PHE A 35 2.48 2.47 -8.14
C PHE A 35 2.72 3.53 -9.23
N ASP A 36 2.25 4.76 -9.02
CA ASP A 36 2.49 5.89 -9.91
C ASP A 36 3.09 7.12 -9.19
N ILE A 37 3.27 8.21 -9.94
CA ILE A 37 3.83 9.47 -9.43
C ILE A 37 2.98 10.15 -8.37
N HIS A 38 1.69 9.78 -8.26
CA HIS A 38 0.76 10.31 -7.26
C HIS A 38 0.63 9.37 -6.05
N THR A 39 1.45 8.30 -6.00
CA THR A 39 1.36 7.25 -4.98
C THR A 39 0.01 6.54 -5.00
N ASN A 40 -0.67 6.51 -6.15
CA ASN A 40 -1.71 5.50 -6.34
C ASN A 40 -1.01 4.14 -6.37
N ILE A 41 -1.58 3.14 -5.70
CA ILE A 41 -0.98 1.80 -5.60
C ILE A 41 -1.98 0.71 -5.93
N VAL A 42 -1.46 -0.40 -6.46
CA VAL A 42 -2.20 -1.65 -6.64
C VAL A 42 -1.62 -2.68 -5.68
N LEU A 43 -2.47 -3.30 -4.87
CA LEU A 43 -2.13 -4.43 -4.02
C LEU A 43 -2.78 -5.70 -4.56
N GLU A 44 -2.03 -6.80 -4.61
CA GLU A 44 -2.51 -8.15 -4.85
C GLU A 44 -2.52 -8.95 -3.54
N ASP A 45 -3.27 -10.06 -3.49
CA ASP A 45 -3.37 -10.96 -2.32
C ASP A 45 -3.66 -10.19 -1.02
N CYS A 46 -4.61 -9.26 -1.09
CA CYS A 46 -4.81 -8.26 -0.07
C CYS A 46 -5.81 -8.69 1.01
N GLU A 47 -5.65 -8.17 2.22
CA GLU A 47 -6.59 -8.26 3.32
C GLU A 47 -6.86 -6.87 3.88
N GLU A 48 -8.13 -6.47 3.91
CA GLU A 48 -8.60 -5.27 4.58
C GLU A 48 -8.80 -5.55 6.07
N VAL A 49 -8.27 -4.68 6.92
CA VAL A 49 -8.43 -4.70 8.37
C VAL A 49 -9.15 -3.42 8.78
N ASN A 50 -10.36 -3.58 9.32
CA ASN A 50 -11.19 -2.48 9.77
C ASN A 50 -11.83 -2.81 11.12
N ARG A 51 -11.41 -2.10 12.18
CA ARG A 51 -11.95 -2.25 13.55
C ARG A 51 -11.95 -3.72 14.03
N GLY A 52 -10.85 -4.43 13.79
CA GLY A 52 -10.69 -5.84 14.19
C GLY A 52 -11.34 -6.86 13.26
N LYS A 53 -12.08 -6.42 12.23
CA LYS A 53 -12.60 -7.31 11.18
C LYS A 53 -11.60 -7.43 10.04
N ARG A 54 -11.40 -8.65 9.56
CA ARG A 54 -10.53 -8.97 8.42
C ARG A 54 -11.38 -9.41 7.22
N ARG A 55 -11.09 -8.86 6.04
CA ARG A 55 -11.75 -9.23 4.78
C ARG A 55 -10.70 -9.44 3.69
N LYS A 56 -10.64 -10.64 3.12
CA LYS A 56 -9.76 -10.94 1.97
C LYS A 56 -10.28 -10.26 0.70
N LEU A 57 -9.37 -9.67 -0.05
CA LEU A 57 -9.57 -8.95 -1.30
C LEU A 57 -8.48 -9.36 -2.30
N ASN A 58 -8.85 -9.86 -3.47
CA ASN A 58 -7.85 -10.35 -4.43
C ASN A 58 -6.94 -9.23 -4.96
N VAL A 59 -7.55 -8.11 -5.38
CA VAL A 59 -6.83 -6.93 -5.89
C VAL A 59 -7.47 -5.68 -5.33
N VAL A 60 -6.66 -4.74 -4.86
CA VAL A 60 -7.11 -3.45 -4.33
C VAL A 60 -6.35 -2.33 -5.03
N PHE A 61 -7.08 -1.34 -5.54
CA PHE A 61 -6.49 -0.09 -6.02
C PHE A 61 -6.73 1.02 -4.98
N ILE A 62 -5.66 1.63 -4.49
CA ILE A 62 -5.71 2.70 -3.49
C ILE A 62 -5.24 3.99 -4.14
N VAL A 63 -6.07 5.03 -4.04
CA VAL A 63 -5.73 6.38 -4.53
C VAL A 63 -4.84 7.10 -3.54
N GLY A 64 -3.68 7.59 -3.98
CA GLY A 64 -2.61 8.11 -3.14
C GLY A 64 -3.00 9.30 -2.24
N ARG A 65 -4.03 10.07 -2.61
CA ARG A 65 -4.62 11.10 -1.73
C ARG A 65 -5.10 10.54 -0.38
N ASN A 66 -5.56 9.29 -0.38
CA ASN A 66 -6.12 8.62 0.80
C ASN A 66 -5.07 7.85 1.62
N LEU A 67 -3.84 7.75 1.11
CA LEU A 67 -2.74 7.02 1.74
C LEU A 67 -2.08 7.92 2.79
N GLU A 68 -2.00 7.44 4.03
CA GLU A 68 -1.39 8.20 5.14
C GLU A 68 -0.06 7.59 5.57
N ILE A 69 -0.02 6.26 5.75
CA ILE A 69 1.17 5.53 6.18
C ILE A 69 1.28 4.26 5.34
N CYS A 70 2.43 4.03 4.72
CA CYS A 70 2.81 2.75 4.12
C CYS A 70 3.97 2.19 4.96
N LEU A 71 3.70 1.14 5.74
CA LEU A 71 4.71 0.36 6.41
C LEU A 71 5.07 -0.82 5.51
N LEU A 72 6.35 -1.12 5.42
CA LEU A 72 6.88 -2.16 4.54
C LEU A 72 7.64 -3.11 5.45
N ASP A 73 7.18 -4.35 5.52
CA ASP A 73 7.90 -5.37 6.29
C ASP A 73 9.16 -5.75 5.49
N GLU A 74 10.30 -5.85 6.18
CA GLU A 74 11.63 -6.11 5.59
C GLU A 74 11.73 -7.43 4.80
#